data_AF-A0A1Z4JFM1-F1
#
_entry.id   AF-A0A1Z4JFM1-F1
#
_cell.length_a   1.000
_cell.length_b   1.000
_cell.length_c   1.000
_cell.angle_alpha   90.00
_cell.angle_beta   90.00
_cell.angle_gamma   90.00
#
_symmetry.space_group_name_H-M   'P 1'
#
loop_
_entity.id
_entity.type
_entity.pdbx_description
1 polymer ?
#
loop_
_entity_poly.entity_id
_entity_poly.type
_entity_poly.pdbx_seq_one_letter_code
_entity_poly.pdbx_strand_id
1 'polypeptide(L)' 'MPTNVDKYFTFEHLPPHLQEVSKPIAELAELMDKSLPDGAEKSTGMRKLLEAKDCFVRAKLG' A
#
# COMPACT_ATOMS: atom_id res chain seq x y z
N MET A 1 17.93 -4.35 -0.43
CA MET A 1 17.28 -5.48 -1.13
C MET A 1 15.99 -4.92 -1.70
N PRO A 2 15.63 -5.19 -2.97
CA PRO A 2 14.41 -4.65 -3.53
C PRO A 2 13.22 -5.13 -2.71
N THR A 3 12.54 -4.19 -2.08
CA THR A 3 11.38 -4.45 -1.23
C THR A 3 10.25 -4.85 -2.18
N ASN A 4 9.68 -6.05 -2.01
CA ASN A 4 8.55 -6.55 -2.82
C ASN A 4 7.26 -5.77 -2.51
N VAL A 5 7.28 -4.45 -2.65
CA VAL A 5 6.18 -3.52 -2.38
C VAL A 5 5.00 -3.89 -3.26
N ASP A 6 5.24 -4.13 -4.55
CA ASP A 6 4.21 -4.40 -5.54
C ASP A 6 3.26 -5.54 -5.12
N LYS A 7 3.79 -6.65 -4.59
CA LYS A 7 2.99 -7.80 -4.18
C LYS A 7 1.92 -7.43 -3.15
N TYR A 8 2.27 -6.63 -2.15
CA TYR A 8 1.40 -6.37 -1.00
C TYR A 8 0.47 -5.18 -1.24
N PHE A 9 0.72 -4.34 -2.24
CA PHE A 9 -0.11 -3.19 -2.56
C PHE A 9 -1.04 -3.40 -3.77
N THR A 10 -1.00 -4.56 -4.44
CA THR A 10 -2.00 -4.90 -5.47
C THR A 10 -3.43 -4.73 -4.96
N PHE A 11 -4.32 -4.27 -5.82
CA PHE A 11 -5.72 -3.99 -5.50
C PHE A 11 -6.69 -4.56 -6.53
N GLU A 12 -6.20 -4.98 -7.69
CA GLU A 12 -6.97 -5.47 -8.84
C GLU A 12 -7.77 -6.73 -8.51
N HIS A 13 -7.32 -7.49 -7.52
CA HIS A 13 -8.01 -8.69 -7.01
C HIS A 13 -9.24 -8.35 -6.14
N LEU A 14 -9.38 -7.11 -5.69
CA LEU A 14 -10.50 -6.68 -4.86
C LEU A 14 -11.73 -6.34 -5.72
N PRO A 15 -12.96 -6.49 -5.20
CA PRO A 15 -14.16 -5.93 -5.83
C PRO A 15 -14.06 -4.41 -6.05
N PRO A 16 -14.70 -3.84 -7.10
CA PRO A 16 -14.54 -2.42 -7.47
C PRO A 16 -14.73 -1.42 -6.32
N HIS A 17 -15.73 -1.63 -5.45
CA HIS A 17 -16.00 -0.74 -4.32
C HIS A 17 -14.90 -0.73 -3.25
N LEU A 18 -14.10 -1.81 -3.14
CA LEU A 18 -12.94 -1.85 -2.24
C LEU A 18 -11.67 -1.31 -2.91
N GLN A 19 -11.59 -1.38 -4.25
CA GLN A 19 -10.50 -0.75 -4.98
C GLN A 19 -10.48 0.77 -4.78
N GLU A 20 -11.64 1.41 -4.61
CA GLU A 20 -11.77 2.85 -4.33
C GLU A 20 -10.89 3.31 -3.15
N VAL A 21 -10.75 2.48 -2.11
CA VAL A 21 -9.95 2.82 -0.91
C VAL A 21 -8.54 2.23 -0.97
N SER A 22 -8.35 1.10 -1.65
CA SER A 22 -7.04 0.44 -1.75
C SER A 22 -6.12 1.11 -2.79
N LYS A 23 -6.67 1.56 -3.91
CA LYS A 23 -5.91 2.12 -5.04
C LYS A 23 -5.09 3.37 -4.67
N PRO A 24 -5.62 4.40 -3.99
CA PRO A 24 -4.84 5.59 -3.64
C PRO A 24 -3.61 5.27 -2.78
N ILE A 25 -3.71 4.22 -1.95
CA ILE A 25 -2.61 3.79 -1.09
C ILE A 25 -1.57 3.00 -1.88
N ALA A 26 -1.99 2.17 -2.83
CA ALA A 26 -1.08 1.49 -3.73
C ALA A 26 -0.25 2.49 -4.57
N GLU A 27 -0.90 3.52 -5.11
CA GLU A 27 -0.25 4.59 -5.87
C GLU A 27 0.74 5.37 -4.99
N LEU A 28 0.37 5.68 -3.74
CA LEU A 28 1.28 6.31 -2.78
C LEU A 28 2.47 5.41 -2.44
N ALA A 29 2.24 4.11 -2.26
CA ALA A 29 3.30 3.14 -1.96
C ALA A 29 4.31 3.08 -3.11
N GLU A 30 3.84 3.02 -4.36
CA GLU A 30 4.69 3.05 -5.55
C GLU A 30 5.49 4.37 -5.63
N LEU A 31 4.85 5.50 -5.35
CA LEU A 31 5.53 6.80 -5.32
C LEU A 31 6.63 6.84 -4.26
N MET A 32 6.36 6.39 -3.03
CA MET A 32 7.34 6.37 -1.94
C MET A 32 8.50 5.40 -2.23
N ASP A 33 8.21 4.25 -2.86
CA ASP A 33 9.25 3.30 -3.22
C ASP A 33 10.22 3.86 -4.26
N LYS A 34 9.70 4.56 -5.27
CA LYS A 34 10.52 5.18 -6.33
C LYS A 34 11.23 6.45 -5.89
N SER A 35 10.64 7.23 -4.98
CA SER A 35 11.13 8.57 -4.64
C SER A 35 12.13 8.59 -3.49
N LEU A 36 12.14 7.57 -2.64
CA LEU A 36 12.95 7.54 -1.42
C LEU A 36 14.12 6.55 -1.53
N PRO A 37 15.30 6.91 -1.00
CA PRO A 37 16.41 5.98 -0.90
C PRO A 37 16.08 4.84 0.06
N ASP A 38 16.73 3.69 -0.13
CA ASP A 38 16.59 2.56 0.79
C ASP A 38 17.09 2.92 2.20
N GLY A 39 16.29 2.59 3.21
CA GLY A 39 16.58 2.93 4.60
C GLY A 39 15.57 2.34 5.59
N ALA A 40 15.87 2.47 6.88
CA ALA A 40 15.02 1.94 7.95
C ALA A 40 13.66 2.67 7.99
N GLU A 41 13.67 3.96 7.68
CA GLU A 41 12.54 4.87 7.65
C GLU A 41 11.62 4.54 6.49
N LYS A 42 12.17 4.36 5.27
CA LYS A 42 11.42 3.89 4.10
C LYS A 42 10.74 2.56 4.42
N SER A 43 11.52 1.58 4.90
CA SER A 43 11.00 0.26 5.25
C SER A 43 9.87 0.32 6.30
N THR A 44 10.00 1.19 7.30
CA THR A 44 8.99 1.40 8.34
C THR A 44 7.74 2.09 7.80
N GLY A 45 7.92 3.11 6.97
CA GLY A 45 6.83 3.80 6.28
C GLY A 45 6.01 2.86 5.40
N MET A 46 6.67 2.00 4.62
CA MET A 46 5.99 1.02 3.76
C MET A 46 5.15 0.02 4.56
N ARG A 47 5.66 -0.47 5.71
CA ARG A 47 4.88 -1.36 6.59
C ARG A 47 3.66 -0.66 7.19
N LYS A 48 3.82 0.57 7.68
CA LYS A 48 2.72 1.38 8.22
C LYS A 48 1.66 1.67 7.17
N LEU A 49 2.09 1.95 5.95
CA LEU A 49 1.19 2.21 4.83
C LEU A 49 0.39 0.96 4.44
N LEU A 50 1.01 -0.22 4.48
CA LEU A 50 0.32 -1.50 4.26
C LEU A 50 -0.73 -1.77 5.34
N GLU A 51 -0.38 -1.56 6.62
CA GLU A 51 -1.33 -1.68 7.74
C GLU A 51 -2.52 -0.72 7.57
N ALA A 52 -2.26 0.53 7.17
CA ALA A 52 -3.30 1.52 6.91
C ALA A 52 -4.23 1.08 5.78
N LYS A 53 -3.66 0.57 4.66
CA LYS A 53 -4.43 0.00 3.55
C LYS A 53 -5.42 -1.06 4.03
N ASP A 54 -4.92 -2.05 4.77
CA ASP A 54 -5.76 -3.16 5.23
C ASP A 54 -6.83 -2.68 6.22
N CYS A 55 -6.52 -1.71 7.08
CA CYS A 55 -7.50 -1.09 7.98
C CYS A 55 -8.63 -0.38 7.24
N PHE A 56 -8.33 0.40 6.21
CA PHE A 56 -9.36 1.10 5.44
C PHE A 56 -10.17 0.15 4.55
N VAL A 57 -9.55 -0.86 3.95
CA VAL A 57 -10.28 -1.91 3.22
C VAL A 57 -11.25 -2.63 4.17
N ARG A 58 -10.81 -3.02 5.37
CA ARG A 58 -11.71 -3.62 6.39
C ARG A 58 -12.82 -2.67 6.81
N ALA A 59 -12.55 -1.37 6.95
CA ALA A 59 -13.56 -0.38 7.29
C ALA A 59 -14.62 -0.21 6.19
N LYS A 60 -14.24 -0.34 4.90
CA LYS A 60 -15.15 -0.26 3.75
C LYS A 60 -16.02 -1.52 3.56
N LEU A 61 -15.71 -2.63 4.25
CA LEU A 61 -16.58 -3.81 4.30
C LEU A 61 -17.83 -3.61 5.16
N GLY A 62 -17.86 -2.57 6.01
CA GLY A 62 -18.96 -2.24 6.91
C GLY A 62 -20.14 -1.58 6.23
#